data_AF-A0A8S9HYK8-F1
#
_entry.id   AF-A0A8S9HYK8-F1
#
_cell.length_a   1.000
_cell.length_b   1.000
_cell.length_c   1.000
_cell.angle_alpha   90.00
_cell.angle_beta   90.00
_cell.angle_gamma   90.00
#
_symmetry.space_group_name_H-M   'P 1'
#
loop_
_entity.id
_entity.type
_entity.pdbx_description
1 polymer ?
#
loop_
_entity_poly.entity_id
_entity_poly.type
_entity_poly.pdbx_seq_one_letter_code
_entity_poly.pdbx_strand_id
1 'polypeptide(L)'
;MPMFKAPFNGYSVKFSPFYESRLAVATAQNFGILGNGRIHVLELSPGGPGVTESIAFDTADAVYDVCWSESHESVLIAAIGDGSVKIYDTALPPPSNPIRSFQEHAREVHSVDYNPTRRDSFLTASWDDTTSLGRCWKYPNPFDQSCCSSYKGSDASCEGFSVKWYC
;
A
#
# COMPACT_ATOMS: atom_id res chain seq x y z
N MET A 1 14.10 -23.70 1.27
CA MET A 1 12.94 -22.77 1.32
C MET A 1 12.84 -22.08 -0.04
N PRO A 2 11.63 -21.86 -0.58
CA PRO A 2 11.44 -20.99 -1.74
C PRO A 2 12.08 -19.63 -1.46
N MET A 3 12.86 -19.08 -2.39
CA MET A 3 13.34 -17.69 -2.26
C MET A 3 13.15 -16.95 -3.58
N PHE A 4 12.59 -15.75 -3.50
CA PHE A 4 12.56 -14.79 -4.60
C PHE A 4 13.58 -13.70 -4.29
N LYS A 5 14.54 -13.49 -5.20
CA LYS A 5 15.53 -12.42 -5.05
C LYS A 5 15.01 -11.18 -5.78
N ALA A 6 14.39 -10.28 -5.02
CA ALA A 6 13.98 -8.98 -5.54
C ALA A 6 15.20 -8.17 -5.99
N PRO A 7 15.07 -7.35 -7.06
CA PRO A 7 16.14 -6.48 -7.53
C PRO A 7 16.49 -5.35 -6.56
N PHE A 8 15.54 -4.98 -5.68
CA PHE A 8 15.67 -3.91 -4.70
C PHE A 8 15.44 -4.42 -3.27
N ASN A 9 15.74 -3.58 -2.28
CA ASN A 9 15.57 -3.94 -0.87
C ASN A 9 14.07 -4.04 -0.55
N GLY A 10 13.64 -5.16 0.04
CA GLY A 10 12.26 -5.35 0.47
C GLY A 10 11.97 -4.64 1.78
N TYR A 11 10.86 -3.91 1.84
CA TYR A 11 10.40 -3.18 3.02
C TYR A 11 9.19 -3.83 3.68
N SER A 12 8.20 -4.19 2.87
CA SER A 12 6.94 -4.76 3.35
C SER A 12 6.49 -5.90 2.46
N VAL A 13 5.84 -6.89 3.06
CA VAL A 13 5.24 -8.03 2.36
C VAL A 13 3.85 -8.29 2.94
N LYS A 14 2.85 -8.46 2.07
CA LYS A 14 1.48 -8.78 2.47
C LYS A 14 0.90 -9.88 1.60
N PHE A 15 0.28 -10.87 2.25
CA PHE A 15 -0.55 -11.85 1.56
C PHE A 15 -1.85 -11.22 1.08
N SER A 16 -2.35 -11.69 -0.06
CA SER A 16 -3.68 -11.33 -0.52
C SER A 16 -4.72 -12.00 0.40
N PRO A 17 -5.73 -11.26 0.89
CA PRO A 17 -6.81 -11.83 1.70
C PRO A 17 -7.76 -12.73 0.89
N PHE A 18 -7.71 -12.64 -0.46
CA PHE A 18 -8.57 -13.43 -1.36
C PHE A 18 -7.85 -14.65 -1.93
N TYR A 19 -6.57 -14.51 -2.30
CA TYR A 19 -5.79 -15.56 -2.95
C TYR A 19 -4.64 -16.00 -2.05
N GLU A 20 -4.71 -17.23 -1.54
CA GLU A 20 -3.67 -17.82 -0.68
C GLU A 20 -2.31 -17.92 -1.40
N SER A 21 -2.32 -18.05 -2.72
CA SER A 21 -1.12 -18.14 -3.54
C SER A 21 -0.53 -16.77 -3.90
N ARG A 22 -1.18 -15.65 -3.59
CA ARG A 22 -0.73 -14.33 -4.05
C ARG A 22 -0.20 -13.48 -2.90
N LEU A 23 0.92 -12.81 -3.16
CA LEU A 23 1.54 -11.90 -2.20
C LEU A 23 2.09 -10.66 -2.90
N ALA A 24 2.04 -9.53 -2.22
CA ALA A 24 2.60 -8.26 -2.68
C ALA A 24 3.84 -7.93 -1.85
N VAL A 25 4.88 -7.41 -2.51
CA VAL A 25 6.14 -7.00 -1.90
C VAL A 25 6.42 -5.56 -2.30
N ALA A 26 6.59 -4.70 -1.30
CA ALA A 26 7.10 -3.35 -1.45
C ALA A 26 8.62 -3.39 -1.46
N THR A 27 9.23 -2.75 -2.46
CA THR A 27 10.69 -2.64 -2.52
C THR A 27 11.13 -1.21 -2.85
N ALA A 28 12.32 -0.85 -2.38
CA ALA A 28 12.92 0.45 -2.62
C ALA A 28 14.42 0.34 -2.91
N GLN A 29 14.90 1.21 -3.80
CA GLN A 29 16.32 1.36 -4.10
C GLN A 29 17.05 2.10 -2.98
N ASN A 30 18.37 1.87 -2.89
CA ASN A 30 19.30 2.57 -1.99
C ASN A 30 18.78 2.70 -0.53
N PHE A 31 18.29 1.60 0.03
CA PHE A 31 17.74 1.59 1.40
C PHE A 31 16.61 2.59 1.62
N GLY A 32 15.82 2.88 0.58
CA GLY A 32 14.66 3.76 0.68
C GLY A 32 15.00 5.20 1.08
N ILE A 33 16.28 5.59 0.99
CA ILE A 33 16.72 6.96 1.29
C ILE A 33 16.54 7.83 0.04
N LEU A 34 16.91 7.29 -1.12
CA LEU A 34 16.86 7.98 -2.41
C LEU A 34 16.69 7.00 -3.56
N GLY A 35 15.74 7.24 -4.45
CA GLY A 35 15.59 6.52 -5.70
C GLY A 35 14.25 5.82 -5.84
N ASN A 36 14.15 5.00 -6.88
CA ASN A 36 12.87 4.46 -7.29
C ASN A 36 12.43 3.30 -6.38
N GLY A 37 11.12 3.15 -6.27
CA GLY A 37 10.50 1.98 -5.69
C GLY A 37 9.97 1.03 -6.75
N ARG A 38 9.67 -0.19 -6.33
CA ARG A 38 8.96 -1.16 -7.16
C ARG A 38 8.08 -2.03 -6.29
N ILE A 39 6.85 -2.25 -6.75
CA ILE A 39 5.92 -3.18 -6.14
C ILE A 39 5.96 -4.45 -6.96
N HIS A 40 6.23 -5.58 -6.32
CA HIS A 40 6.18 -6.89 -6.95
C HIS A 40 4.97 -7.65 -6.46
N VAL A 41 4.15 -8.16 -7.37
CA VAL A 41 3.13 -9.14 -7.06
C VAL A 41 3.70 -10.50 -7.43
N LEU A 42 3.82 -11.34 -6.42
CA LEU A 42 4.36 -12.68 -6.54
C LEU A 42 3.23 -13.69 -6.38
N GLU A 43 3.38 -14.81 -7.08
CA GLU A 43 2.47 -15.93 -7.07
C GLU A 43 3.23 -17.20 -6.68
N LEU A 44 2.63 -17.96 -5.76
CA LEU A 44 3.12 -19.24 -5.28
C LEU A 44 2.58 -20.33 -6.19
N SER A 45 3.47 -21.10 -6.80
CA SER A 45 3.07 -22.24 -7.62
C SER A 45 2.40 -23.33 -6.77
N PRO A 46 1.20 -23.81 -7.13
CA PRO A 46 0.44 -24.79 -6.33
C PRO A 46 1.10 -26.19 -6.24
N GLY A 47 2.13 -26.46 -7.06
CA GLY A 47 2.79 -27.76 -7.15
C GLY A 47 4.24 -27.80 -6.65
N GLY A 48 4.79 -26.71 -6.11
CA GLY A 48 6.19 -26.71 -5.68
C GLY A 48 6.64 -25.46 -4.94
N PRO A 49 7.87 -25.46 -4.39
CA PRO A 49 8.44 -24.36 -3.62
C PRO A 49 8.94 -23.21 -4.51
N GLY A 50 8.17 -22.83 -5.53
CA GLY A 50 8.52 -21.79 -6.50
C GLY A 50 7.71 -20.51 -6.26
N VAL A 51 8.40 -19.39 -6.09
CA VAL A 51 7.81 -18.05 -6.07
C VAL A 51 8.11 -17.40 -7.42
N THR A 52 7.06 -17.08 -8.19
CA THR A 52 7.19 -16.43 -9.49
C THR A 52 6.61 -15.03 -9.42
N GLU A 53 7.27 -14.07 -10.07
CA GLU A 53 6.73 -12.72 -10.23
C GLU A 53 5.66 -12.72 -11.31
N SER A 54 4.43 -12.31 -10.97
CA SER A 54 3.32 -12.21 -11.91
C SER A 54 3.27 -10.83 -12.56
N ILE A 55 3.41 -9.76 -11.76
CA ILE A 55 3.43 -8.38 -12.24
C ILE A 55 4.29 -7.49 -11.34
N ALA A 56 4.93 -6.49 -11.95
CA ALA A 56 5.66 -5.44 -11.24
C ALA A 56 5.15 -4.05 -11.63
N PHE A 57 5.14 -3.15 -10.65
CA PHE A 57 4.84 -1.73 -10.85
C PHE A 57 6.03 -0.89 -10.41
N ASP A 58 6.59 -0.12 -11.34
CA ASP A 58 7.65 0.84 -11.07
C ASP A 58 7.08 2.14 -10.51
N THR A 59 7.69 2.67 -9.45
CA THR A 59 7.34 3.95 -8.85
C THR A 59 8.54 4.89 -8.88
N ALA A 60 8.27 6.19 -9.04
CA ALA A 60 9.31 7.21 -9.11
C ALA A 60 10.07 7.40 -7.78
N ASP A 61 9.47 6.98 -6.67
CA ASP A 61 10.04 7.09 -5.33
C ASP A 61 9.87 5.76 -4.57
N ALA A 62 10.59 5.61 -3.46
CA ALA A 62 10.60 4.44 -2.60
C ALA A 62 9.19 4.06 -2.14
N VAL A 63 8.90 2.76 -2.15
CA VAL A 63 7.67 2.21 -1.56
C VAL A 63 8.02 1.60 -0.21
N TYR A 64 7.43 2.14 0.85
CA TYR A 64 7.70 1.67 2.22
C TYR A 64 6.72 0.59 2.65
N ASP A 65 5.45 0.75 2.33
CA ASP A 65 4.41 -0.20 2.72
C ASP A 65 3.40 -0.43 1.60
N VAL A 66 2.82 -1.62 1.60
CA VAL A 66 1.78 -2.03 0.66
C VAL A 66 0.66 -2.70 1.45
N CYS A 67 -0.57 -2.54 0.97
CA CYS A 67 -1.73 -3.19 1.56
C CYS A 67 -2.72 -3.60 0.47
N TRP A 68 -3.38 -4.75 0.67
CA TRP A 68 -4.45 -5.21 -0.21
C TRP A 68 -5.76 -4.54 0.17
N SER A 69 -6.58 -4.24 -0.84
CA SER A 69 -7.96 -3.81 -0.59
C SER A 69 -8.79 -5.01 -0.14
N GLU A 70 -9.46 -4.91 1.01
CA GLU A 70 -10.38 -5.95 1.50
C GLU A 70 -11.73 -5.94 0.75
N SER A 71 -12.00 -4.92 -0.06
CA SER A 71 -13.20 -4.84 -0.91
C SER A 71 -13.01 -5.43 -2.30
N HIS A 72 -11.78 -5.34 -2.84
CA HIS A 72 -11.48 -5.68 -4.22
C HIS A 72 -10.20 -6.51 -4.31
N GLU A 73 -10.33 -7.72 -4.83
CA GLU A 73 -9.25 -8.71 -4.89
C GLU A 73 -8.03 -8.29 -5.73
N SER A 74 -8.25 -7.45 -6.74
CA SER A 74 -7.21 -7.04 -7.67
C SER A 74 -6.54 -5.73 -7.24
N VAL A 75 -7.08 -5.03 -6.24
CA VAL A 75 -6.66 -3.68 -5.89
C VAL A 75 -5.61 -3.69 -4.77
N LEU A 76 -4.54 -2.94 -5.01
CA LEU A 76 -3.43 -2.72 -4.11
C LEU A 76 -3.30 -1.23 -3.77
N ILE A 77 -2.89 -0.95 -2.56
CA ILE A 77 -2.55 0.40 -2.09
C ILE A 77 -1.08 0.40 -1.71
N ALA A 78 -0.35 1.42 -2.14
CA ALA A 78 1.06 1.58 -1.84
C ALA A 78 1.33 2.95 -1.22
N ALA A 79 2.12 2.94 -0.14
CA ALA A 79 2.63 4.12 0.54
C ALA A 79 4.00 4.50 -0.03
N ILE A 80 4.12 5.74 -0.51
CA ILE A 80 5.30 6.21 -1.24
C ILE A 80 6.02 7.31 -0.44
N GLY A 81 7.35 7.38 -0.63
CA GLY A 81 8.20 8.40 -0.01
C GLY A 81 7.94 9.84 -0.43
N ASP A 82 7.27 10.07 -1.56
CA ASP A 82 6.86 11.41 -2.00
C ASP A 82 5.68 12.00 -1.20
N GLY A 83 5.16 11.27 -0.21
CA GLY A 83 3.96 11.64 0.55
C GLY A 83 2.63 11.30 -0.15
N SER A 84 2.72 10.63 -1.31
CA SER A 84 1.57 10.14 -2.04
C SER A 84 1.20 8.72 -1.63
N VAL A 85 -0.09 8.43 -1.73
CA VAL A 85 -0.66 7.10 -1.59
C VAL A 85 -1.27 6.73 -2.93
N LYS A 86 -0.74 5.70 -3.57
CA LYS A 86 -1.14 5.30 -4.92
C LYS A 86 -1.91 3.99 -4.88
N ILE A 87 -2.97 3.93 -5.67
CA ILE A 87 -3.81 2.74 -5.84
C ILE A 87 -3.48 2.10 -7.19
N TYR A 88 -3.20 0.80 -7.14
CA TYR A 88 -2.85 -0.04 -8.28
C TYR A 88 -3.92 -1.11 -8.49
N ASP A 89 -4.22 -1.42 -9.75
CA ASP A 89 -4.99 -2.62 -10.11
C ASP A 89 -4.06 -3.67 -10.71
N THR A 90 -4.06 -4.86 -10.13
CA THR A 90 -3.34 -6.02 -10.66
C THR A 90 -4.03 -6.64 -11.88
N ALA A 91 -5.32 -6.36 -12.09
CA ALA A 91 -6.03 -6.80 -13.30
C ALA A 91 -5.71 -5.93 -14.52
N LEU A 92 -5.21 -4.70 -14.30
CA LEU A 92 -4.85 -3.77 -15.36
C LEU A 92 -3.35 -3.87 -15.71
N PRO A 93 -2.97 -3.68 -16.97
CA PRO A 93 -1.58 -3.71 -17.37
C PRO A 93 -0.78 -2.54 -16.75
N PRO A 94 0.55 -2.67 -16.58
CA PRO A 94 1.40 -1.62 -16.00
C PRO A 94 1.21 -0.19 -16.56
N PRO A 95 1.04 0.05 -17.89
CA PRO A 95 0.89 1.41 -18.42
C PRO A 95 -0.41 2.12 -18.02
N SER A 96 -1.44 1.41 -17.58
CA SER A 96 -2.70 1.99 -17.09
C SER A 96 -2.73 2.23 -15.59
N ASN A 97 -1.64 1.91 -14.88
CA ASN A 97 -1.49 2.12 -13.46
C ASN A 97 -0.51 3.28 -13.20
N PRO A 98 -0.66 4.05 -12.10
CA PRO A 98 -1.65 3.91 -11.02
C PRO A 98 -3.06 4.38 -11.42
N ILE A 99 -4.11 3.76 -10.84
CA ILE A 99 -5.51 4.15 -11.07
C ILE A 99 -5.81 5.51 -10.43
N ARG A 100 -5.31 5.70 -9.21
CA ARG A 100 -5.53 6.89 -8.40
C ARG A 100 -4.28 7.21 -7.59
N SER A 101 -4.04 8.50 -7.39
CA SER A 101 -2.96 9.02 -6.56
C SER A 101 -3.55 10.03 -5.58
N PHE A 102 -3.38 9.79 -4.29
CA PHE A 102 -3.78 10.69 -3.22
C PHE A 102 -2.53 11.39 -2.69
N GLN A 103 -2.50 12.72 -2.78
CA GLN A 103 -1.42 13.53 -2.22
C GLN A 103 -1.95 14.24 -0.98
N GLU A 104 -1.94 13.54 0.14
CA GLU A 104 -2.48 14.07 1.41
C GLU A 104 -1.38 14.49 2.37
N HIS A 105 -0.21 13.85 2.31
CA HIS A 105 0.89 14.07 3.22
C HIS A 105 1.97 14.93 2.59
N ALA A 106 2.62 15.74 3.43
CA ALA A 106 3.74 16.60 3.01
C ALA A 106 5.09 15.88 3.06
N ARG A 107 5.15 14.71 3.71
CA ARG A 107 6.33 13.87 3.90
C ARG A 107 6.03 12.40 3.59
N GLU A 108 7.08 11.61 3.57
CA GLU A 108 7.09 10.17 3.35
C GLU A 108 5.97 9.45 4.10
N VAL A 109 5.14 8.69 3.37
CA VAL A 109 4.13 7.82 3.99
C VAL A 109 4.81 6.51 4.37
N HIS A 110 4.91 6.24 5.68
CA HIS A 110 5.66 5.09 6.17
C HIS A 110 4.82 3.82 6.27
N SER A 111 3.51 3.93 6.52
CA SER A 111 2.63 2.77 6.63
C SER A 111 1.25 3.07 6.09
N VAL A 112 0.63 2.03 5.52
CA VAL A 112 -0.75 2.04 5.05
C VAL A 112 -1.45 0.78 5.51
N ASP A 113 -2.64 0.93 6.08
CA ASP A 113 -3.45 -0.20 6.52
C ASP A 113 -4.90 -0.07 6.05
N TYR A 114 -5.49 -1.19 5.65
CA TYR A 114 -6.86 -1.21 5.15
C TYR A 114 -7.80 -1.67 6.26
N ASN A 115 -8.96 -1.04 6.41
CA ASN A 115 -9.91 -1.45 7.44
C ASN A 115 -10.67 -2.72 7.01
N PRO A 116 -10.50 -3.86 7.71
CA PRO A 116 -11.18 -5.11 7.34
C PRO A 116 -12.68 -5.09 7.69
N THR A 117 -13.08 -4.27 8.68
CA THR A 117 -14.47 -4.19 9.15
C THR A 117 -15.29 -3.25 8.26
N ARG A 118 -14.76 -2.05 8.03
CA ARG A 118 -15.33 -1.05 7.13
C ARG A 118 -14.51 -1.02 5.85
N ARG A 119 -14.87 -1.90 4.92
CA ARG A 119 -14.15 -2.09 3.65
C ARG A 119 -14.24 -0.90 2.68
N ASP A 120 -14.56 0.30 3.17
CA ASP A 120 -14.58 1.55 2.41
C ASP A 120 -13.45 2.52 2.83
N SER A 121 -12.66 2.15 3.84
CA SER A 121 -11.67 3.04 4.47
C SER A 121 -10.27 2.40 4.59
N PHE A 122 -9.25 3.24 4.49
CA PHE A 122 -7.85 2.91 4.78
C PHE A 122 -7.22 4.01 5.63
N LEU A 123 -6.19 3.65 6.37
CA LEU A 123 -5.40 4.52 7.23
C LEU A 123 -3.99 4.67 6.66
N THR A 124 -3.47 5.88 6.69
CA THR A 124 -2.10 6.19 6.27
C THR A 124 -1.42 6.98 7.37
N ALA A 125 -0.16 6.67 7.60
CA ALA A 125 0.65 7.38 8.58
C ALA A 125 1.91 7.91 7.88
N SER A 126 2.21 9.18 8.12
CA SER A 126 3.34 9.88 7.48
C SER A 126 4.31 10.42 8.53
N TRP A 127 5.52 10.74 8.07
CA TRP A 127 6.57 11.33 8.89
C TRP A 127 6.33 12.83 9.20
N ASP A 128 5.24 13.42 8.71
CA ASP A 128 4.80 14.79 9.05
C ASP A 128 3.98 14.88 10.35
N ASP A 129 4.08 13.86 11.21
CA ASP A 129 3.30 13.69 12.45
C ASP A 129 1.78 13.66 12.23
N THR A 130 1.34 13.35 11.00
CA THR A 130 -0.08 13.20 10.66
C THR A 130 -0.45 11.76 10.35
N THR A 131 -1.65 11.37 10.78
CA THR A 131 -2.29 10.12 10.37
C THR A 131 -3.60 10.47 9.69
N SER A 132 -3.78 10.04 8.46
CA SER A 132 -4.97 10.32 7.66
C SER A 132 -5.83 9.07 7.53
N LEU A 133 -7.15 9.27 7.61
CA LEU A 133 -8.14 8.26 7.25
C LEU A 133 -8.69 8.61 5.86
N GLY A 134 -8.32 7.81 4.86
CA GLY A 134 -8.80 7.92 3.48
C GLY A 134 -10.00 7.00 3.22
N ARG A 135 -10.88 7.39 2.29
CA ARG A 135 -11.99 6.55 1.80
C ARG A 135 -11.79 6.24 0.32
N CYS A 136 -11.64 4.94 -0.01
CA CYS A 136 -11.20 4.48 -1.33
C CYS A 136 -12.30 4.54 -2.42
N TRP A 137 -13.58 4.43 -2.04
CA TRP A 137 -14.64 4.12 -3.01
C TRP A 137 -15.83 5.07 -3.05
N LYS A 138 -15.96 5.99 -2.09
CA LYS A 138 -17.25 6.65 -1.87
C LYS A 138 -17.54 7.86 -2.77
N TYR A 139 -16.56 8.36 -3.54
CA TYR A 139 -16.77 9.57 -4.37
C TYR A 139 -16.05 9.48 -5.73
N PRO A 140 -16.77 9.70 -6.85
CA PRO A 140 -16.21 9.67 -8.21
C PRO A 140 -15.39 10.91 -8.58
N ASN A 141 -15.22 11.88 -7.68
CA ASN A 141 -14.52 13.13 -7.97
C ASN A 141 -13.04 13.05 -7.56
N PRO A 142 -12.09 13.09 -8.51
CA PRO A 142 -10.65 13.10 -8.20
C PRO A 142 -10.16 14.39 -7.53
N PHE A 143 -11.04 15.38 -7.29
CA PHE A 143 -10.71 16.67 -6.67
C PHE A 143 -11.31 16.87 -5.27
N ASP A 144 -12.09 15.91 -4.76
CA ASP A 144 -12.78 16.09 -3.48
C ASP A 144 -11.95 15.54 -2.30
N GLN A 145 -10.98 16.34 -1.85
CA GLN A 145 -10.17 16.08 -0.66
C GLN A 145 -10.98 16.07 0.65
N SER A 146 -12.29 16.41 0.61
CA SER A 146 -13.16 16.42 1.80
C SER A 146 -13.41 15.03 2.40
N CYS A 147 -13.01 13.97 1.69
CA CYS A 147 -13.20 12.59 2.12
C CYS A 147 -12.18 12.11 3.17
N CYS A 148 -11.10 12.89 3.32
CA CYS A 148 -9.90 12.53 4.05
C CYS A 148 -9.87 13.30 5.36
N SER A 149 -9.97 12.60 6.48
CA SER A 149 -9.85 13.20 7.80
C SER A 149 -8.46 12.92 8.32
N SER A 150 -7.62 13.96 8.38
CA SER A 150 -6.28 13.91 8.96
C SER A 150 -6.32 14.28 10.43
N TYR A 151 -5.75 13.43 11.27
CA TYR A 151 -5.61 13.62 12.70
C TYR A 151 -4.15 13.97 13.02
N LYS A 152 -3.95 15.02 13.81
CA LYS A 152 -2.64 15.40 14.36
C LYS A 152 -2.55 14.95 15.82
N GLY A 153 -1.38 14.47 16.23
CA GLY A 153 -1.14 13.77 17.50
C GLY A 153 -1.43 14.52 18.83
N SER A 154 -2.11 15.67 18.83
CA SER A 154 -2.50 16.38 20.06
C SER A 154 -3.95 16.11 20.51
N ASP A 155 -4.82 15.62 19.63
CA ASP A 155 -6.28 15.62 19.86
C ASP A 155 -6.88 14.19 19.89
N ALA A 156 -6.14 13.23 20.45
CA ALA A 156 -6.58 11.84 20.57
C ALA A 156 -7.59 11.65 21.72
N SER A 157 -8.82 12.13 21.53
CA SER A 157 -9.99 11.67 22.27
C SER A 157 -11.07 11.21 21.29
N CYS A 158 -10.85 10.06 20.66
CA CYS A 158 -11.90 9.35 19.93
C CYS A 158 -11.69 7.84 20.10
N GLU A 159 -12.69 7.23 20.72
CA GLU A 159 -12.77 5.81 21.04
C GLU A 159 -12.69 4.93 19.78
N GLY A 160 -12.02 3.78 19.88
CA GLY A 160 -12.44 2.59 19.13
C GLY A 160 -11.56 2.06 17.99
N PHE A 161 -10.26 2.38 17.89
CA PHE A 161 -9.38 1.67 16.95
C PHE A 161 -8.14 1.09 17.66
N SER A 162 -8.18 -0.22 17.89
CA SER A 162 -7.04 -1.00 18.39
C SER A 162 -6.05 -1.21 17.26
N VAL A 163 -4.92 -0.50 17.31
CA VAL A 163 -3.74 -0.80 16.49
C VAL A 163 -3.19 -2.14 16.97
N LYS A 164 -3.39 -3.20 16.17
CA LYS A 164 -2.81 -4.52 16.46
C LYS A 164 -1.31 -4.48 16.15
N TRP A 165 -0.51 -4.30 17.19
CA TRP A 165 0.88 -4.72 17.18
C TRP A 165 0.90 -6.24 17.32
N TYR A 166 1.21 -6.96 16.26
CA TYR A 166 1.57 -8.37 16.40
C TYR A 166 3.04 -8.41 16.85
N CYS A 167 3.25 -8.79 18.11
CA CYS A 167 4.56 -9.18 18.65
C CYS A 167 5.08 -10.47 17.98
#